data_AF-A0A537XJX3-F1
#
_entry.id   AF-A0A537XJX3-F1
#
_cell.length_a   1.000
_cell.length_b   1.000
_cell.length_c   1.000
_cell.angle_alpha   90.00
_cell.angle_beta   90.00
_cell.angle_gamma   90.00
#
_symmetry.space_group_name_H-M   'P 1'
#
loop_
_entity.id
_entity.type
_entity.pdbx_description
1 polymer ?
#
loop_
_entity_poly.entity_id
_entity_poly.type
_entity_poly.pdbx_seq_one_letter_code
_entity_poly.pdbx_strand_id
1 'polypeptide(L)' 'MENSMPILLVPGLVSSPRIFAPVIPALWRFGPVTVANHIRDDNMGAIARRILAEAPPRFALAGHSMGGYIA' A
#
# COMPACT_ATOMS: atom_id res chain seq x y z
N MET A 1 14.39 3.33 -17.47
CA MET A 1 13.70 3.00 -16.21
C MET A 1 14.42 1.91 -15.41
N GLU A 2 15.76 1.78 -15.46
CA GLU A 2 16.44 0.55 -14.99
C GLU A 2 16.33 0.29 -13.47
N ASN A 3 15.75 1.22 -12.69
CA ASN A 3 15.58 1.11 -11.24
C ASN A 3 14.15 1.38 -10.74
N SER A 4 13.10 1.05 -11.53
CA SER A 4 11.72 1.20 -11.06
C SER A 4 11.40 0.23 -9.91
N MET A 5 10.94 0.75 -8.77
CA MET A 5 10.48 -0.03 -7.61
C MET A 5 8.99 0.22 -7.39
N PRO A 6 8.11 -0.78 -7.53
CA PRO A 6 6.71 -0.64 -7.15
C PRO A 6 6.56 -0.25 -5.68
N ILE A 7 5.57 0.58 -5.36
CA ILE A 7 5.33 1.11 -4.02
C ILE A 7 3.91 0.74 -3.61
N LEU A 8 3.76 0.06 -2.49
CA LEU A 8 2.48 -0.33 -1.91
C LEU A 8 2.22 0.50 -0.65
N LEU A 9 1.12 1.25 -0.65
CA LEU A 9 0.69 2.11 0.45
C LEU A 9 -0.53 1.50 1.14
N VAL A 10 -0.45 1.26 2.45
CA VAL A 10 -1.55 0.71 3.25
C VAL A 10 -2.18 1.81 4.10
N PRO A 11 -3.43 2.23 3.82
CA PRO A 11 -4.10 3.25 4.63
C PRO A 11 -4.45 2.74 6.03
N GLY A 12 -4.75 3.67 6.95
CA GLY A 12 -5.18 3.35 8.31
C GLY A 12 -6.66 2.97 8.42
N LEU A 13 -7.08 2.58 9.62
CA LEU A 13 -8.47 2.26 9.94
C LEU A 13 -9.35 3.51 9.80
N VAL A 14 -10.57 3.34 9.29
CA VAL A 14 -11.52 4.45 9.00
C VAL A 14 -10.88 5.56 8.16
N SER A 15 -9.99 5.17 7.23
CA SER A 15 -9.29 6.10 6.35
C SER A 15 -9.72 5.96 4.90
N SER A 16 -9.28 6.91 4.07
CA SER A 16 -9.46 6.91 2.62
C SER A 16 -8.09 6.83 1.95
N PRO A 17 -7.97 6.20 0.77
CA PRO A 17 -6.78 6.32 -0.08
C PRO A 17 -6.31 7.76 -0.32
N ARG A 18 -7.23 8.73 -0.20
CA ARG A 18 -6.97 10.16 -0.38
C ARG A 18 -5.92 10.73 0.58
N ILE A 19 -5.62 10.10 1.72
CA ILE A 19 -4.54 10.57 2.60
C ILE A 19 -3.18 10.59 1.90
N PHE A 20 -2.98 9.74 0.88
CA PHE A 20 -1.74 9.66 0.11
C PHE A 20 -1.71 10.58 -1.11
N ALA A 21 -2.82 11.26 -1.44
CA ALA A 21 -2.89 12.13 -2.62
C ALA A 21 -1.75 13.17 -2.70
N PRO A 22 -1.31 13.82 -1.60
CA PRO A 22 -0.20 14.78 -1.66
C PRO A 22 1.16 14.16 -1.98
N VAL A 23 1.38 12.86 -1.70
CA VAL A 23 2.69 12.21 -1.87
C VAL A 23 2.79 11.33 -3.11
N ILE A 24 1.66 10.84 -3.65
CA ILE A 24 1.63 9.96 -4.83
C ILE A 24 2.38 10.53 -6.03
N PRO A 25 2.26 11.83 -6.41
CA PRO A 25 3.00 12.38 -7.55
C PRO A 25 4.53 12.29 -7.37
N ALA A 26 5.02 12.47 -6.14
CA ALA A 26 6.45 12.37 -5.84
C ALA A 26 6.91 10.90 -5.88
N LEU A 27 6.09 9.97 -5.37
CA LEU A 27 6.39 8.54 -5.32
C LEU A 27 6.38 7.89 -6.71
N TRP A 28 5.51 8.34 -7.62
CA TRP A 28 5.43 7.83 -9.00
C TRP A 28 6.75 7.95 -9.78
N ARG A 29 7.64 8.86 -9.37
CA ARG A 29 8.96 9.02 -9.98
C ARG A 29 9.89 7.83 -9.72
N PHE A 30 9.59 7.01 -8.71
CA PHE A 30 10.38 5.83 -8.33
C PHE A 30 9.77 4.52 -8.83
N GLY A 31 8.47 4.51 -9.18
CA GLY A 31 7.79 3.37 -9.78
C GLY A 31 6.29 3.38 -9.58
N PRO A 32 5.58 2.34 -10.04
CA PRO A 32 4.13 2.23 -9.88
C PRO A 32 3.69 2.29 -8.43
N VAL A 33 2.71 3.14 -8.14
CA VAL A 33 2.15 3.31 -6.79
C VAL A 33 0.78 2.65 -6.72
N THR A 34 0.61 1.74 -5.78
CA THR A 34 -0.65 1.05 -5.47
C THR A 34 -1.09 1.39 -4.05
N VAL A 35 -2.37 1.71 -3.86
CA VAL A 35 -2.96 1.86 -2.52
C VAL A 35 -3.77 0.61 -2.20
N ALA A 36 -3.40 -0.10 -1.14
CA ALA A 36 -4.02 -1.35 -0.75
C ALA A 36 -5.47 -1.15 -0.28
N ASN A 37 -6.35 -2.05 -0.72
CA ASN A 37 -7.73 -2.13 -0.25
C ASN A 37 -7.82 -3.10 0.94
N HIS A 38 -7.99 -2.55 2.14
CA HIS A 38 -8.06 -3.32 3.39
C HIS A 38 -9.49 -3.50 3.94
N ILE A 39 -10.55 -3.15 3.19
CA ILE A 39 -11.95 -3.23 3.66
C ILE A 39 -12.64 -4.55 3.31
N ARG A 40 -11.91 -5.50 2.71
CA ARG A 40 -12.48 -6.76 2.16
C ARG A 40 -12.38 -7.95 3.12
N ASP A 41 -11.74 -7.75 4.26
CA ASP A 41 -11.44 -8.81 5.22
C ASP A 41 -11.61 -8.27 6.65
N ASP A 42 -11.82 -9.17 7.61
CA ASP A 42 -12.25 -8.85 8.98
C ASP A 42 -11.13 -8.91 10.03
N ASN A 43 -9.92 -9.30 9.61
CA ASN A 43 -8.74 -9.37 10.48
C ASN A 43 -7.45 -9.02 9.73
N MET A 44 -6.46 -8.50 10.46
CA MET A 44 -5.19 -8.02 9.91
C MET A 44 -4.45 -9.09 9.09
N GLY A 45 -4.47 -10.35 9.53
CA GLY A 45 -3.79 -11.45 8.83
C GLY A 45 -4.44 -11.82 7.49
N ALA A 46 -5.76 -11.69 7.37
CA ALA A 46 -6.48 -11.89 6.10
C ALA A 46 -6.23 -10.70 5.15
N ILE A 47 -6.26 -9.47 5.67
CA ILE A 47 -5.90 -8.26 4.93
C ILE A 47 -4.48 -8.40 4.34
N ALA A 48 -3.48 -8.74 5.16
CA ALA A 48 -2.10 -8.89 4.72
C ALA A 48 -1.97 -9.97 3.62
N ARG A 49 -2.62 -11.13 3.79
CA ARG A 49 -2.63 -12.20 2.77
C ARG A 49 -3.22 -11.73 1.44
N ARG A 50 -4.34 -11.01 1.46
CA ARG A 50 -4.96 -10.47 0.24
C ARG A 50 -4.04 -9.45 -0.44
N ILE A 51 -3.48 -8.53 0.34
CA ILE A 51 -2.54 -7.52 -0.18
C ILE A 51 -1.35 -8.19 -0.86
N LEU A 52 -0.73 -9.19 -0.23
CA LEU A 52 0.41 -9.92 -0.80
C LEU A 52 0.03 -10.72 -2.06
N ALA A 53 -1.17 -11.29 -2.12
CA ALA A 53 -1.65 -12.02 -3.30
C ALA A 53 -1.89 -11.11 -4.52
N GLU A 54 -2.17 -9.82 -4.30
CA GLU A 54 -2.40 -8.81 -5.34
C GLU A 54 -1.15 -7.97 -5.64
N ALA A 55 -0.09 -8.09 -4.83
CA ALA A 55 1.13 -7.28 -4.95
C ALA A 55 2.14 -7.85 -5.97
N PRO A 56 3.01 -6.99 -6.55
CA PRO A 56 4.17 -7.46 -7.30
C PRO A 56 5.11 -8.34 -6.46
N PRO A 57 6.00 -9.16 -7.07
CA PRO A 57 6.94 -10.00 -6.32
C PRO A 57 7.93 -9.23 -5.43
N ARG A 58 8.22 -7.96 -5.78
CA ARG A 58 9.09 -7.06 -5.01
C ARG A 58 8.51 -5.66 -5.05
N PHE A 59 8.43 -5.02 -3.89
CA PHE A 59 7.90 -3.67 -3.73
C PHE A 59 8.47 -3.00 -2.47
N ALA A 60 8.47 -1.68 -2.46
CA ALA A 60 8.60 -0.89 -1.24
C ALA A 60 7.23 -0.81 -0.56
N LEU A 61 7.20 -0.86 0.77
CA LEU A 61 5.99 -0.93 1.57
C LEU A 61 5.95 0.21 2.59
N ALA A 62 4.81 0.89 2.70
CA ALA A 62 4.58 1.88 3.73
C ALA A 62 3.13 1.82 4.23
N GLY A 63 2.96 1.94 5.55
CA GLY A 63 1.66 1.88 6.20
C GLY A 63 1.42 3.09 7.10
N HIS A 64 0.17 3.60 7.12
CA HIS A 64 -0.24 4.67 8.03
C HIS A 64 -1.09 4.12 9.18
N SER A 65 -0.70 4.35 10.44
CA SER A 65 -1.43 3.90 11.63
C SER A 65 -1.73 2.39 11.58
N MET A 66 -3.00 1.94 11.56
CA MET A 66 -3.35 0.53 11.38
C MET A 66 -2.66 -0.10 10.16
N GLY A 67 -2.50 0.66 9.06
CA GLY A 67 -1.78 0.18 7.89
C GLY A 67 -0.33 -0.16 8.16
N GLY A 68 0.29 0.44 9.19
CA GLY A 68 1.63 0.12 9.66
C GLY A 68 1.73 -1.18 10.48
N TYR A 69 0.62 -1.70 11.01
CA TYR A 69 0.60 -3.05 11.60
C TYR A 69 0.44 -4.15 10.54
N ILE A 70 -0.17 -3.80 9.40
CA ILE A 70 -0.35 -4.70 8.25
C ILE A 70 0.93 -4.77 7.40
N ALA A 71 1.68 -3.66 7.35
CA ALA A 71 2.93 -3.53 6.64
C ALA A 71 4.09 -4.25 7.35
#